data_AF-A0AA92TF63-F1
#
_entry.id   AF-A0AA92TF63-F1
#
_cell.length_a   1.000
_cell.length_b   1.000
_cell.length_c   1.000
_cell.angle_alpha   90.00
_cell.angle_beta   90.00
_cell.angle_gamma   90.00
#
_symmetry.space_group_name_H-M   'P 1'
#
loop_
_entity.id
_entity.type
_entity.pdbx_description
1 polymer ?
#
loop_
_entity_poly.entity_id
_entity_poly.type
_entity_poly.pdbx_seq_one_letter_code
_entity_poly.pdbx_strand_id
1 'polypeptide(L)'
;MRERSRDKNRLEHMLQAIERICRYTKGKNFEDFIADDMMYYAVVKNIEILGEASNMLTEEFRQAHPKTPWKQVNGMRNYIVHEYFQVDNNVVWDVITNDLPILEQQIKGVSNRREVKKHRSSKEQTNMVLPSLDRLSYIHCLLREFLPNKNYKRLFSSLPAPVPLYLLRLALKLYVTCKEMLRV
;
A
#
# COMPACT_ATOMS: atom_id res chain seq x y z
N MET A 1 -9.31 -6.02 -15.44
CA MET A 1 -9.97 -6.88 -14.42
C MET A 1 -8.88 -7.72 -13.76
N ARG A 2 -8.80 -7.77 -12.42
CA ARG A 2 -7.77 -8.55 -11.72
C ARG A 2 -8.26 -9.99 -11.59
N GLU A 3 -7.61 -10.94 -12.27
CA GLU A 3 -7.97 -12.36 -12.16
C GLU A 3 -7.41 -12.97 -10.87
N ARG A 4 -8.26 -13.71 -10.12
CA ARG A 4 -7.89 -14.43 -8.88
C ARG A 4 -6.85 -15.53 -9.12
N SER A 5 -6.95 -16.25 -10.23
CA SER A 5 -6.04 -17.36 -10.58
C SER A 5 -4.57 -16.93 -10.68
N ARG A 6 -4.30 -15.63 -10.76
CA ARG A 6 -2.95 -15.06 -10.87
C ARG A 6 -2.39 -14.55 -9.55
N ASP A 7 -3.16 -14.55 -8.45
CA ASP A 7 -2.66 -14.05 -7.16
C ASP A 7 -1.47 -14.86 -6.66
N LYS A 8 -1.47 -16.18 -6.83
CA LYS A 8 -0.30 -17.03 -6.53
C LYS A 8 0.95 -16.60 -7.30
N ASN A 9 0.83 -16.38 -8.61
CA ASN A 9 1.95 -15.95 -9.44
C ASN A 9 2.45 -14.56 -9.04
N ARG A 10 1.54 -13.66 -8.61
CA ARG A 10 1.92 -12.34 -8.09
C ARG A 10 2.73 -12.45 -6.81
N LEU A 11 2.32 -13.29 -5.86
CA LEU A 11 3.08 -13.54 -4.63
C LEU A 11 4.45 -14.13 -4.94
N GLU A 12 4.54 -15.02 -5.93
CA GLU A 12 5.82 -15.57 -6.39
C GLU A 12 6.73 -14.48 -6.99
N HIS A 13 6.20 -13.60 -7.82
CA HIS A 13 6.95 -12.45 -8.33
C HIS A 13 7.45 -11.53 -7.20
N MET A 14 6.63 -11.31 -6.16
CA MET A 14 7.03 -10.54 -4.99
C MET A 14 8.19 -11.21 -4.26
N LEU A 15 8.13 -12.53 -4.03
CA LEU A 15 9.20 -13.29 -3.38
C LEU A 15 10.50 -13.27 -4.19
N GLN A 16 10.41 -13.44 -5.51
CA GLN A 16 11.58 -13.37 -6.40
C GLN A 16 12.22 -11.97 -6.41
N ALA A 17 11.40 -10.90 -6.33
CA ALA A 17 11.92 -9.54 -6.23
C ALA A 17 12.66 -9.32 -4.91
N ILE A 18 12.10 -9.78 -3.79
CA ILE A 18 12.73 -9.72 -2.47
C ILE A 18 14.04 -10.51 -2.45
N GLU A 19 14.04 -11.73 -2.99
CA GLU A 19 15.24 -12.58 -3.08
C GLU A 19 16.38 -11.87 -3.82
N ARG A 20 16.07 -11.22 -4.96
CA ARG A 20 17.07 -10.46 -5.72
C ARG A 20 17.63 -9.30 -4.92
N ILE A 21 16.78 -8.54 -4.22
CA ILE A 21 17.22 -7.43 -3.36
C ILE A 21 18.17 -7.95 -2.30
N CYS A 22 17.76 -8.97 -1.54
CA CYS A 22 18.59 -9.57 -0.49
C CYS A 22 19.92 -10.10 -1.02
N ARG A 23 19.94 -10.65 -2.25
CA ARG A 23 21.15 -11.13 -2.89
C ARG A 23 22.11 -9.98 -3.23
N TYR A 24 21.60 -8.86 -3.75
CA TYR A 24 22.43 -7.71 -4.13
C TYR A 24 23.02 -7.00 -2.91
N THR A 25 22.23 -6.89 -1.84
CA THR A 25 22.63 -6.18 -0.61
C THR A 25 23.31 -7.06 0.43
N LYS A 26 23.54 -8.35 0.11
CA LYS A 26 24.15 -9.30 1.04
C LYS A 26 25.55 -8.86 1.43
N GLY A 27 25.75 -8.61 2.73
CA GLY A 27 27.05 -8.21 3.28
C GLY A 27 27.45 -6.78 2.91
N LYS A 28 26.51 -5.96 2.46
CA LYS A 28 26.70 -4.54 2.15
C LYS A 28 26.22 -3.68 3.30
N ASN A 29 26.88 -2.56 3.53
CA ASN A 29 26.37 -1.48 4.39
C ASN A 29 25.71 -0.37 3.53
N PHE A 30 25.28 0.69 4.20
CA PHE A 30 24.62 1.81 3.54
C PHE A 30 25.57 2.53 2.57
N GLU A 31 26.84 2.70 2.96
CA GLU A 31 27.86 3.38 2.17
C GLU A 31 28.16 2.61 0.87
N ASP A 32 28.28 1.29 0.95
CA ASP A 32 28.43 0.41 -0.21
C ASP A 32 27.22 0.53 -1.14
N PHE A 33 26.02 0.62 -0.56
CA PHE A 33 24.76 0.69 -1.30
C PHE A 33 24.64 1.97 -2.14
N ILE A 34 24.99 3.12 -1.55
CA ILE A 34 24.91 4.42 -2.25
C ILE A 34 26.09 4.69 -3.18
N ALA A 35 27.21 3.97 -3.00
CA ALA A 35 28.40 4.11 -3.85
C ALA A 35 28.30 3.30 -5.16
N ASP A 36 27.39 2.33 -5.24
CA ASP A 36 27.18 1.48 -6.41
C ASP A 36 25.81 1.75 -7.04
N ASP A 37 25.80 2.63 -8.05
CA ASP A 37 24.61 3.00 -8.80
C ASP A 37 23.90 1.78 -9.40
N MET A 38 24.65 0.78 -9.88
CA MET A 38 24.06 -0.39 -10.52
C MET A 38 23.28 -1.22 -9.48
N MET A 39 23.84 -1.41 -8.28
CA MET A 39 23.14 -2.04 -7.17
C MET A 39 21.92 -1.21 -6.75
N TYR A 40 22.08 0.11 -6.58
CA TYR A 40 20.98 1.00 -6.22
C TYR A 40 19.80 0.87 -7.20
N TYR A 41 20.05 1.05 -8.50
CA TYR A 41 19.01 0.96 -9.53
C TYR A 41 18.43 -0.45 -9.64
N ALA A 42 19.23 -1.50 -9.46
CA ALA A 42 18.74 -2.87 -9.43
C ALA A 42 17.78 -3.09 -8.26
N VAL A 43 18.08 -2.56 -7.08
CA VAL A 43 17.22 -2.67 -5.90
C VAL A 43 15.93 -1.88 -6.08
N VAL A 44 16.04 -0.61 -6.47
CA VAL A 44 14.90 0.26 -6.78
C VAL A 44 13.94 -0.43 -7.76
N LYS A 45 14.48 -1.02 -8.84
CA LYS A 45 13.66 -1.72 -9.82
C LYS A 45 12.91 -2.92 -9.23
N ASN A 46 13.53 -3.67 -8.32
CA ASN A 46 12.86 -4.80 -7.68
C ASN A 46 11.79 -4.34 -6.68
N ILE A 47 11.96 -3.18 -6.01
CA ILE A 47 10.90 -2.60 -5.17
C ILE A 47 9.70 -2.16 -6.03
N GLU A 48 9.92 -1.61 -7.22
CA GLU A 48 8.83 -1.32 -8.16
C GLU A 48 8.06 -2.58 -8.56
N ILE A 49 8.77 -3.66 -8.91
CA ILE A 49 8.17 -4.95 -9.28
C ILE A 49 7.35 -5.52 -8.12
N LEU A 50 7.89 -5.46 -6.90
CA LEU A 50 7.23 -5.86 -5.67
C LEU A 50 5.91 -5.10 -5.46
N GLY A 51 5.93 -3.78 -5.60
CA GLY A 51 4.74 -2.94 -5.44
C GLY A 51 3.72 -3.12 -6.57
N GLU A 52 4.15 -3.34 -7.81
CA GLU A 52 3.25 -3.63 -8.93
C GLU A 52 2.54 -4.98 -8.74
N ALA A 53 3.28 -6.02 -8.34
CA ALA A 53 2.71 -7.33 -8.06
C ALA A 53 1.70 -7.27 -6.91
N SER A 54 2.02 -6.55 -5.83
CA SER A 54 1.10 -6.27 -4.71
C SER A 54 -0.14 -5.49 -5.18
N ASN A 55 0.04 -4.49 -6.04
CA ASN A 55 -1.07 -3.71 -6.57
C ASN A 55 -2.00 -4.56 -7.41
N MET A 56 -1.47 -5.53 -8.13
CA MET A 56 -2.28 -6.39 -8.99
C MET A 56 -3.08 -7.45 -8.23
N LEU A 57 -2.80 -7.70 -6.94
CA LEU A 57 -3.59 -8.63 -6.12
C LEU A 57 -5.08 -8.27 -6.11
N THR A 58 -5.93 -9.30 -6.11
CA THR A 58 -7.38 -9.10 -6.01
C THR A 58 -7.76 -8.47 -4.67
N GLU A 59 -8.87 -7.73 -4.65
CA GLU A 59 -9.34 -7.11 -3.42
C GLU A 59 -9.73 -8.17 -2.38
N GLU A 60 -10.33 -9.26 -2.83
CA GLU A 60 -10.74 -10.35 -1.96
C GLU A 60 -9.54 -11.05 -1.32
N PHE A 61 -8.44 -11.21 -2.06
CA PHE A 61 -7.19 -11.73 -1.50
C PHE A 61 -6.64 -10.80 -0.42
N ARG A 62 -6.56 -9.49 -0.69
CA ARG A 62 -6.06 -8.51 0.29
C ARG A 62 -6.92 -8.46 1.55
N GLN A 63 -8.24 -8.57 1.40
CA GLN A 63 -9.18 -8.61 2.54
C GLN A 63 -9.08 -9.91 3.34
N ALA A 64 -8.78 -11.05 2.70
CA ALA A 64 -8.52 -12.31 3.39
C ALA A 64 -7.20 -12.31 4.18
N HIS A 65 -6.27 -11.41 3.81
CA HIS A 65 -4.93 -11.32 4.40
C HIS A 65 -4.61 -9.90 4.93
N PRO A 66 -5.38 -9.35 5.89
CA PRO A 66 -5.26 -7.97 6.32
C PRO A 66 -4.02 -7.68 7.18
N LYS A 67 -3.35 -8.73 7.68
CA LYS A 67 -2.11 -8.60 8.46
C LYS A 67 -0.92 -8.13 7.62
N THR A 68 -0.96 -8.39 6.30
CA THR A 68 0.09 -7.95 5.39
C THR A 68 -0.24 -6.54 4.90
N PRO A 69 0.70 -5.59 4.92
CA PRO A 69 0.41 -4.19 4.64
C PRO A 69 0.38 -3.88 3.13
N TRP A 70 -0.48 -4.54 2.36
CA TRP A 70 -0.54 -4.43 0.90
C TRP A 70 -0.59 -2.98 0.37
N LYS A 71 -1.30 -2.09 1.09
CA LYS A 71 -1.41 -0.67 0.71
C LYS A 71 -0.08 0.07 0.87
N GLN A 72 0.70 -0.24 1.90
CA GLN A 72 2.00 0.38 2.15
C GLN A 72 3.02 -0.11 1.11
N VAL A 73 3.00 -1.40 0.78
CA VAL A 73 3.83 -1.96 -0.31
C VAL A 73 3.54 -1.27 -1.65
N ASN A 74 2.27 -0.99 -1.95
CA ASN A 74 1.90 -0.21 -3.14
C ASN A 74 2.33 1.26 -3.02
N GLY A 75 2.25 1.82 -1.81
CA GLY A 75 2.69 3.18 -1.50
C GLY A 75 4.18 3.37 -1.78
N MET A 76 5.01 2.37 -1.44
CA MET A 76 6.46 2.43 -1.68
C MET A 76 6.80 2.53 -3.16
N ARG A 77 6.11 1.77 -4.03
CA ARG A 77 6.26 1.93 -5.49
C ARG A 77 5.90 3.35 -5.94
N ASN A 78 4.81 3.92 -5.42
CA ASN A 78 4.41 5.27 -5.81
C ASN A 78 5.42 6.31 -5.34
N TYR A 79 5.96 6.16 -4.12
CA TYR A 79 7.02 7.01 -3.60
C TYR A 79 8.26 6.96 -4.50
N ILE A 80 8.76 5.76 -4.81
CA ILE A 80 9.93 5.57 -5.68
C ILE A 80 9.72 6.14 -7.09
N VAL A 81 8.55 5.88 -7.71
CA VAL A 81 8.30 6.25 -9.10
C VAL A 81 8.00 7.74 -9.26
N HIS A 82 7.33 8.38 -8.31
CA HIS A 82 6.93 9.78 -8.41
C HIS A 82 7.95 10.75 -7.83
N GLU A 83 8.65 10.34 -6.77
CA GLU A 83 9.67 11.15 -6.11
C GLU A 83 11.09 10.76 -6.56
N TYR A 84 11.29 10.11 -7.71
CA TYR A 84 12.59 9.54 -8.12
C TYR A 84 13.77 10.53 -8.12
N PHE A 85 13.53 11.84 -8.21
CA PHE A 85 14.55 12.89 -8.06
C PHE A 85 14.89 13.25 -6.60
N GLN A 86 14.07 12.80 -5.63
CA GLN A 86 14.14 13.09 -4.20
C GLN A 86 14.00 11.83 -3.34
N VAL A 87 14.14 10.62 -3.90
CA VAL A 87 14.12 9.39 -3.10
C VAL A 87 15.28 9.45 -2.12
N ASP A 88 14.94 9.47 -0.84
CA ASP A 88 15.93 9.46 0.22
C ASP A 88 16.53 8.04 0.30
N ASN A 89 17.82 7.91 -0.01
CA ASN A 89 18.54 6.65 0.03
C ASN A 89 18.45 5.98 1.40
N ASN A 90 18.33 6.76 2.49
CA ASN A 90 18.15 6.23 3.83
C ASN A 90 16.82 5.48 3.95
N VAL A 91 15.74 6.01 3.36
CA VAL A 91 14.42 5.36 3.36
C VAL A 91 14.47 4.06 2.56
N VAL A 92 15.17 4.04 1.42
CA VAL A 92 15.34 2.81 0.63
C VAL A 92 16.12 1.76 1.44
N TRP A 93 17.19 2.17 2.12
CA TRP A 93 17.99 1.28 2.95
C TRP A 93 17.24 0.75 4.18
N ASP A 94 16.45 1.59 4.83
CA ASP A 94 15.57 1.22 5.95
C ASP A 94 14.55 0.16 5.51
N VAL A 95 13.92 0.35 4.36
CA VAL A 95 13.00 -0.63 3.78
C VAL A 95 13.68 -1.97 3.52
N ILE A 96 14.91 -1.96 2.98
CA ILE A 96 15.68 -3.18 2.71
C ILE A 96 16.00 -3.94 4.00
N THR A 97 16.41 -3.22 5.04
CA THR A 97 16.97 -3.82 6.26
C THR A 97 15.90 -4.20 7.28
N ASN A 98 14.84 -3.40 7.39
CA ASN A 98 13.83 -3.54 8.45
C ASN A 98 12.49 -4.07 7.93
N ASP A 99 11.98 -3.54 6.81
CA ASP A 99 10.63 -3.88 6.34
C ASP A 99 10.57 -5.13 5.45
N LEU A 100 11.52 -5.28 4.52
CA LEU A 100 11.53 -6.40 3.56
C LEU A 100 11.57 -7.77 4.23
N PRO A 101 12.38 -8.02 5.29
CA PRO A 101 12.39 -9.31 5.97
C PRO A 101 11.03 -9.67 6.57
N ILE A 102 10.34 -8.69 7.17
CA ILE A 102 9.02 -8.87 7.76
C ILE A 102 8.00 -9.18 6.67
N LEU A 103 8.02 -8.39 5.58
CA LEU A 103 7.13 -8.58 4.44
C LEU A 103 7.33 -9.96 3.79
N GLU A 104 8.57 -10.41 3.63
CA GLU A 104 8.88 -11.73 3.06
C GLU A 104 8.21 -12.85 3.87
N GLN A 105 8.33 -12.79 5.21
CA GLN A 105 7.69 -13.79 6.09
C GLN A 105 6.17 -13.76 5.98
N GLN A 106 5.57 -12.57 5.91
CA GLN A 106 4.14 -12.43 5.74
C GLN A 106 3.65 -13.01 4.41
N ILE A 107 4.38 -12.78 3.31
CA ILE A 107 4.06 -13.32 1.99
C ILE A 107 4.20 -14.85 1.98
N LYS A 108 5.29 -15.40 2.51
CA LYS A 108 5.46 -16.86 2.65
C LYS A 108 4.33 -17.49 3.49
N GLY A 109 3.89 -16.79 4.54
CA GLY A 109 2.80 -17.24 5.41
C GLY A 109 1.42 -17.30 4.74
N VAL A 110 1.15 -16.43 3.76
CA VAL A 110 -0.10 -16.46 2.99
C VAL A 110 -0.03 -17.41 1.80
N SER A 111 1.14 -17.58 1.17
CA SER A 111 1.35 -18.51 0.05
C SER A 111 1.26 -19.98 0.45
N ASN A 112 1.67 -20.35 1.66
CA ASN A 112 1.64 -21.74 2.15
C ASN A 112 0.27 -22.18 2.69
N ARG A 113 -0.67 -21.23 2.88
CA ARG A 113 -1.99 -21.54 3.41
C ARG A 113 -2.82 -22.11 2.25
N ARG A 114 -2.83 -23.45 2.11
CA ARG A 114 -3.64 -24.18 1.12
C ARG A 114 -5.03 -23.56 1.08
N GLU A 115 -5.44 -23.05 -0.08
CA GLU A 115 -6.82 -22.63 -0.30
C GLU A 115 -7.72 -23.82 0.04
N VAL A 116 -8.38 -23.75 1.19
CA VAL A 116 -9.43 -24.71 1.53
C VAL A 116 -10.54 -24.44 0.53
N LYS A 117 -10.59 -25.27 -0.52
CA LYS A 117 -11.71 -25.33 -1.46
C LYS A 117 -12.99 -25.48 -0.64
N LYS A 118 -13.79 -24.41 -0.52
CA LYS A 118 -15.20 -24.54 -0.14
C LYS A 118 -16.00 -24.62 -1.43
N HIS A 119 -16.32 -25.84 -1.84
CA HIS A 119 -17.30 -26.11 -2.88
C HIS A 119 -18.66 -26.41 -2.22
N ARG A 120 -19.71 -25.84 -2.83
CA ARG A 120 -21.16 -26.06 -2.67
C ARG A 120 -21.94 -25.32 -1.57
N SER A 121 -22.62 -24.27 -2.03
CA SER A 121 -24.09 -24.07 -1.97
C SER A 121 -24.88 -24.85 -0.92
N SER A 122 -25.35 -24.15 0.11
CA SER A 122 -26.75 -24.14 0.53
C SER A 122 -27.00 -23.00 1.52
N LYS A 123 -28.16 -22.36 1.34
CA LYS A 123 -28.79 -21.30 2.13
C LYS A 123 -28.46 -21.33 3.62
N GLU A 124 -28.02 -20.21 4.18
CA GLU A 124 -28.34 -19.79 5.54
C GLU A 124 -28.14 -18.28 5.68
N GLN A 125 -29.27 -17.58 5.72
CA GLN A 125 -29.38 -16.25 6.29
C GLN A 125 -29.05 -16.35 7.77
N THR A 126 -27.94 -15.74 8.18
CA THR A 126 -27.78 -15.28 9.56
C THR A 126 -27.16 -13.90 9.52
N ASN A 127 -28.00 -12.92 9.84
CA ASN A 127 -27.62 -11.57 10.22
C ASN A 127 -26.48 -11.63 11.24
N MET A 128 -25.34 -11.02 10.92
CA MET A 128 -24.39 -10.58 11.94
C MET A 128 -24.05 -9.11 11.67
N VAL A 129 -24.52 -8.28 12.59
CA VAL A 129 -24.38 -6.84 12.64
C VAL A 129 -22.90 -6.48 12.71
N LEU A 130 -22.39 -5.74 11.72
CA LEU A 130 -21.10 -5.04 11.84
C LEU A 130 -21.25 -3.95 12.92
N PRO A 131 -20.32 -3.83 13.89
CA PRO A 131 -20.36 -2.75 14.87
C PRO A 131 -20.40 -1.42 14.13
N SER A 132 -21.31 -0.54 14.53
CA SER A 132 -21.46 0.83 14.06
C SER A 132 -20.22 1.65 14.41
N LEU A 133 -19.12 1.43 13.70
CA LEU A 133 -18.00 2.35 13.65
C LEU A 133 -18.43 3.50 12.74
N ASP A 134 -18.96 4.50 13.42
CA ASP A 134 -19.50 5.74 12.90
C ASP A 134 -18.65 6.24 11.72
N ARG A 135 -19.29 6.41 10.55
CA ARG A 135 -18.63 6.76 9.27
C ARG A 135 -17.80 8.05 9.41
N LEU A 136 -18.17 8.88 10.38
CA LEU A 136 -17.48 10.09 10.79
C LEU A 136 -16.14 9.80 11.48
N SER A 137 -15.99 8.74 12.27
CA SER A 137 -14.73 8.39 12.94
C SER A 137 -13.63 7.98 11.96
N TYR A 138 -13.98 7.24 10.91
CA TYR A 138 -13.04 6.82 9.87
C TYR A 138 -12.57 8.00 9.01
N ILE A 139 -13.49 8.91 8.64
CA ILE A 139 -13.18 10.14 7.92
C ILE A 139 -12.34 11.08 8.80
N HIS A 140 -12.64 11.17 10.09
CA HIS A 140 -11.91 11.99 11.04
C HIS A 140 -10.48 11.47 11.29
N CYS A 141 -10.27 10.16 11.25
CA CYS A 141 -8.94 9.54 11.31
C CYS A 141 -8.08 9.91 10.09
N LEU A 142 -8.65 9.78 8.87
CA LEU A 142 -7.95 10.08 7.62
C LEU A 142 -7.63 11.57 7.46
N LEU A 143 -8.47 12.47 7.96
CA LEU A 143 -8.25 13.91 7.83
C LEU A 143 -7.21 14.45 8.81
N ARG A 144 -6.98 13.78 9.95
CA ARG A 144 -6.00 14.19 10.96
C ARG A 144 -4.55 13.96 10.50
N GLU A 145 -4.35 13.01 9.60
CA GLU A 145 -3.05 12.65 9.03
C GLU A 145 -2.60 13.61 7.90
N PHE A 146 -3.56 14.22 7.18
CA PHE A 146 -3.28 14.98 5.95
C PHE A 146 -3.43 16.51 6.06
N LEU A 147 -4.03 17.03 7.14
CA LEU A 147 -4.21 18.49 7.36
C LEU A 147 -3.66 18.90 8.73
N PRO A 148 -2.43 19.43 8.82
CA PRO A 148 -1.84 19.86 10.09
C PRO A 148 -2.36 21.26 10.48
N ASN A 149 -3.68 21.44 10.54
CA ASN A 149 -4.25 22.70 11.04
C ASN A 149 -5.65 22.52 11.66
N LYS A 150 -5.88 23.20 12.79
CA LYS A 150 -7.01 23.00 13.73
C LYS A 150 -8.42 23.35 13.19
N ASN A 151 -8.61 23.55 11.88
CA ASN A 151 -9.84 24.10 11.29
C ASN A 151 -10.69 23.15 10.43
N TYR A 152 -10.33 21.87 10.30
CA TYR A 152 -11.10 20.91 9.48
C TYR A 152 -12.55 20.71 9.95
N LYS A 153 -12.85 20.93 11.24
CA LYS A 153 -14.20 20.85 11.80
C LYS A 153 -15.16 21.90 11.22
N ARG A 154 -14.67 23.12 10.92
CA ARG A 154 -15.48 24.19 10.31
C ARG A 154 -15.86 23.88 8.86
N LEU A 155 -14.94 23.25 8.12
CA LEU A 155 -15.17 22.86 6.72
C LEU A 155 -16.26 21.79 6.59
N PHE A 156 -16.36 20.91 7.59
CA PHE A 156 -17.38 19.85 7.63
C PHE A 156 -18.77 20.36 8.01
N SER A 157 -18.87 21.38 8.87
CA SER A 157 -20.16 21.93 9.32
C SER A 157 -20.89 22.78 8.26
N SER A 158 -20.20 23.20 7.20
CA SER A 158 -20.77 24.05 6.14
C SER A 158 -21.22 23.29 4.88
N LEU A 159 -21.01 21.97 4.84
CA LEU A 159 -21.38 21.14 3.68
C LEU A 159 -22.86 20.69 3.80
N PRO A 160 -23.73 21.02 2.83
CA PRO A 160 -25.10 20.55 2.84
C PRO A 160 -25.14 19.03 2.61
N ALA A 161 -25.76 18.28 3.51
CA ALA A 161 -25.96 16.85 3.35
C ALA A 161 -27.11 16.55 2.35
N PRO A 162 -27.09 15.43 1.61
CA PRO A 162 -26.02 14.43 1.51
C PRO A 162 -25.09 14.69 0.30
N VAL A 163 -23.78 14.82 0.54
CA VAL A 163 -22.79 14.87 -0.54
C VAL A 163 -22.26 13.45 -0.81
N PRO A 164 -22.44 12.90 -2.04
CA PRO A 164 -21.87 11.62 -2.42
C PRO A 164 -20.35 11.54 -2.20
N LEU A 165 -19.86 10.41 -1.67
CA LEU A 165 -18.45 10.16 -1.34
C LEU A 165 -17.46 10.45 -2.49
N TYR A 166 -17.90 10.32 -3.75
CA TYR A 166 -17.06 10.61 -4.91
C TYR A 166 -16.81 12.12 -5.08
N LEU A 167 -17.77 12.98 -4.74
CA LEU A 167 -17.59 14.44 -4.76
C LEU A 167 -16.65 14.90 -3.66
N LEU A 168 -16.68 14.25 -2.49
CA LEU A 168 -15.74 14.53 -1.40
C LEU A 168 -14.30 14.14 -1.77
N ARG A 169 -14.13 13.01 -2.47
CA ARG A 169 -12.84 12.62 -3.07
C ARG A 169 -12.37 13.58 -4.16
N LEU A 170 -13.28 14.07 -4.99
CA LEU A 170 -12.96 15.02 -6.05
C LEU A 170 -12.57 16.39 -5.47
N ALA A 171 -13.29 16.85 -4.45
CA ALA A 171 -13.00 18.10 -3.74
C ALA A 171 -11.66 18.04 -2.99
N LEU A 172 -11.32 16.92 -2.35
CA LEU A 172 -10.01 16.72 -1.74
C LEU A 172 -8.87 16.70 -2.77
N LYS A 173 -9.08 16.03 -3.92
CA LYS A 173 -8.12 16.08 -5.04
C LYS A 173 -7.94 17.51 -5.53
N LEU A 174 -9.03 18.20 -5.87
CA LEU A 174 -8.99 19.58 -6.36
C LEU A 174 -8.37 20.54 -5.34
N TYR A 175 -8.62 20.36 -4.04
CA TYR A 175 -8.02 21.20 -3.00
C TYR A 175 -6.49 21.00 -2.90
N VAL A 176 -6.02 19.75 -2.95
CA VAL A 176 -4.58 19.44 -2.96
C VAL A 176 -3.93 20.01 -4.23
N THR A 177 -4.56 19.82 -5.40
CA THR A 177 -4.06 20.35 -6.67
C THR A 177 -4.07 21.89 -6.70
N CYS A 178 -5.10 22.55 -6.17
CA CYS A 178 -5.16 24.01 -6.07
C CYS A 178 -4.15 24.57 -5.06
N LYS A 179 -3.89 23.87 -3.96
CA LYS A 179 -2.88 24.29 -2.97
C LYS A 179 -1.46 24.20 -3.51
N GLU A 180 -1.19 23.25 -4.41
CA GLU A 180 0.07 23.17 -5.14
C GLU A 180 0.18 24.22 -6.24
N MET A 181 -0.92 24.55 -6.94
CA MET A 181 -0.93 25.62 -7.95
C MET A 181 -0.85 27.04 -7.38
N LEU A 182 -1.27 27.27 -6.13
CA LEU A 182 -1.20 28.59 -5.47
C LEU A 182 0.12 28.85 -4.72
N ARG A 183 1.10 27.94 -4.80
CA ARG A 183 2.48 28.21 -4.40
C ARG A 183 3.27 28.71 -5.62
N VAL A 184 3.02 29.97 -5.97
CA VAL A 184 3.97 30.87 -6.65
C VAL A 184 4.31 31.97 -5.66
#